data_AF-A0A2V6WY07-F1
#
_entry.id   AF-A0A2V6WY07-F1
#
_cell.length_a   1.000
_cell.length_b   1.000
_cell.length_c   1.000
_cell.angle_alpha   90.00
_cell.angle_beta   90.00
_cell.angle_gamma   90.00
#
_symmetry.space_group_name_H-M   'P 1'
#
loop_
_entity.id
_entity.type
_entity.pdbx_description
1 polymer ?
#
loop_
_entity_poly.entity_id
_entity_poly.type
_entity_poly.pdbx_seq_one_letter_code
_entity_poly.pdbx_strand_id
1 'polypeptide(L)'
;MSEQAPGREVHRRQKLEALRARGVDPFGTRYPVTHWAGPLAARLGGAGEDELKGFGPVCVAGRIVSMRHHGKTCFAHLQDYTGRIQLYARADQLGDDFAHFTDIDLGDFVGVTGDMLRTRTGELTIAVKSFTFLGKSLRPLPEKWHGLKDVETRYRRRYVDLIVNPASRAVFLLRSRLIKAIREFLDARGFLEVETPMMQPIPGGAAARPFVTHHNALDVDLYLRIAPELYLKRLVVAGYDRVYELNRTFRNEGMSTQHNPEFTMLEFYQAYADVGDLMELTETLLLHLAQTLLGRTRMTYQEHELDLTPPWRRLPFFAGLAQALGAEVGPETPARRLRELGAARGVELAAAAERWEAWPELFESLVEPTLVQPTFVVDFPVELSPLSKRKRDDPRLVDRFELFVAQGEIANAYTELNDPIEQRER
;
A
#
# COMPACT_ATOMS: atom_id res chain seq x y z
N MET A 1 -6.54 -3.24 -24.22
CA MET A 1 -7.43 -2.29 -24.94
C MET A 1 -8.08 -3.07 -26.06
N SER A 2 -9.40 -3.24 -26.07
CA SER A 2 -10.02 -3.25 -27.40
C SER A 2 -9.79 -1.86 -27.98
N GLU A 3 -9.29 -1.80 -29.21
CA GLU A 3 -9.25 -0.59 -30.02
C GLU A 3 -10.69 -0.11 -30.30
N GLN A 4 -11.40 0.34 -29.28
CA GLN A 4 -12.69 0.99 -29.39
C GLN A 4 -12.49 2.49 -29.13
N ALA A 5 -12.68 3.43 -30.03
CA ALA A 5 -12.79 3.47 -31.48
C ALA A 5 -12.40 4.94 -31.79
N PRO A 6 -11.55 5.25 -32.78
CA PRO A 6 -11.11 6.61 -33.09
C PRO A 6 -12.26 7.64 -33.14
N GLY A 7 -13.46 7.20 -33.56
CA GLY A 7 -14.67 8.00 -33.61
C GLY A 7 -15.16 8.59 -32.28
N ARG A 8 -14.99 7.90 -31.13
CA ARG A 8 -15.46 8.43 -29.82
C ARG A 8 -14.61 9.62 -29.35
N GLU A 9 -13.29 9.58 -29.56
CA GLU A 9 -12.41 10.69 -29.23
C GLU A 9 -12.65 11.88 -30.19
N VAL A 10 -12.81 11.61 -31.49
CA VAL A 10 -13.17 12.64 -32.47
C VAL A 10 -14.47 13.35 -32.09
N HIS A 11 -15.51 12.62 -31.71
CA HIS A 11 -16.77 13.22 -31.26
C HIS A 11 -16.60 14.08 -29.99
N ARG A 12 -15.80 13.62 -29.01
CA ARG A 12 -15.50 14.41 -27.80
C ARG A 12 -14.72 15.68 -28.10
N ARG A 13 -13.87 15.66 -29.13
CA ARG A 13 -13.18 16.87 -29.63
C ARG A 13 -14.14 17.83 -30.33
N GLN A 14 -15.11 17.34 -31.09
CA GLN A 14 -16.17 18.19 -31.65
C GLN A 14 -16.99 18.88 -30.55
N LYS A 15 -17.36 18.15 -29.50
CA LYS A 15 -18.03 18.73 -28.32
C LYS A 15 -17.17 19.75 -27.58
N LEU A 16 -15.85 19.52 -27.51
CA LEU A 16 -14.90 20.49 -26.96
C LEU A 16 -14.94 21.82 -27.74
N GLU A 17 -14.89 21.77 -29.07
CA GLU A 17 -14.97 22.98 -29.89
C GLU A 17 -16.36 23.64 -29.79
N ALA A 18 -17.43 22.86 -29.66
CA ALA A 18 -18.77 23.39 -29.43
C ALA A 18 -18.91 24.11 -28.07
N LEU A 19 -18.22 23.65 -27.02
CA LEU A 19 -18.14 24.38 -25.75
C LEU A 19 -17.44 25.74 -25.94
N ARG A 20 -16.30 25.76 -26.62
CA ARG A 20 -15.54 26.99 -26.91
C ARG A 20 -16.34 27.98 -27.75
N ALA A 21 -17.01 27.52 -28.80
CA ALA A 21 -17.83 28.35 -29.67
C ALA A 21 -19.00 29.03 -28.93
N ARG A 22 -19.44 28.45 -27.81
CA ARG A 22 -20.48 29.01 -26.92
C ARG A 22 -19.92 29.91 -25.82
N GLY A 23 -18.61 30.16 -25.79
CA GLY A 23 -17.96 30.96 -24.76
C GLY A 23 -17.80 30.23 -23.41
N VAL A 24 -18.05 28.92 -23.35
CA VAL A 24 -17.82 28.11 -22.15
C VAL A 24 -16.37 27.65 -22.14
N ASP A 25 -15.64 27.94 -21.05
CA ASP A 25 -14.30 27.41 -20.84
C ASP A 25 -14.38 25.89 -20.54
N PRO A 26 -13.91 25.02 -21.44
CA PRO A 26 -14.02 23.57 -21.27
C PRO A 26 -13.05 22.99 -20.23
N PHE A 27 -12.13 23.81 -19.69
CA PHE A 27 -11.20 23.42 -18.63
C PHE A 27 -11.42 24.20 -17.33
N GLY A 28 -12.45 25.04 -17.30
CA GLY A 28 -12.97 25.69 -16.10
C GLY A 28 -11.97 26.56 -15.35
N THR A 29 -12.40 27.03 -14.19
CA THR A 29 -11.59 27.82 -13.25
C THR A 29 -11.86 27.34 -11.82
N ARG A 30 -11.40 28.10 -10.82
CA ARG A 30 -11.70 27.82 -9.41
C ARG A 30 -13.21 27.67 -9.19
N TYR A 31 -13.62 26.56 -8.58
CA TYR A 31 -15.01 26.31 -8.19
C TYR A 31 -15.15 26.26 -6.66
N PRO A 32 -16.15 26.94 -6.05
CA PRO A 32 -16.28 27.05 -4.59
C PRO A 32 -16.97 25.81 -4.00
N VAL A 33 -16.28 24.68 -3.95
CA VAL A 33 -16.76 23.45 -3.30
C VAL A 33 -16.99 23.71 -1.81
N THR A 34 -18.20 23.45 -1.32
CA THR A 34 -18.57 23.55 0.10
C THR A 34 -18.68 22.19 0.76
N HIS A 35 -18.95 21.13 -0.01
CA HIS A 35 -19.21 19.79 0.53
C HIS A 35 -18.63 18.69 -0.37
N TRP A 36 -18.43 17.52 0.24
CA TRP A 36 -17.99 16.29 -0.43
C TRP A 36 -19.05 15.19 -0.29
N ALA A 37 -19.19 14.35 -1.31
CA ALA A 37 -20.21 13.33 -1.44
C ALA A 37 -20.23 12.33 -0.27
N GLY A 38 -19.07 11.82 0.14
CA GLY A 38 -18.93 10.88 1.26
C GLY A 38 -19.39 11.49 2.58
N PRO A 39 -18.84 12.64 3.02
CA PRO A 39 -19.32 13.37 4.19
C PRO A 39 -20.81 13.72 4.15
N LEU A 40 -21.35 14.12 2.99
CA LEU A 40 -22.79 14.36 2.84
C LEU A 40 -23.60 13.08 3.05
N ALA A 41 -23.18 11.96 2.46
CA ALA A 41 -23.84 10.67 2.63
C ALA A 41 -23.80 10.19 4.09
N ALA A 42 -22.69 10.40 4.80
CA ALA A 42 -22.56 10.07 6.22
C ALA A 42 -23.45 10.95 7.10
N ARG A 43 -23.52 12.26 6.81
CA ARG A 43 -24.30 13.25 7.57
C ARG A 43 -25.80 13.10 7.35
N LEU A 44 -26.22 12.95 6.10
CA LEU A 44 -27.63 13.05 5.67
C LEU A 44 -28.21 11.72 5.21
N GLY A 45 -27.45 10.62 5.33
CA GLY A 45 -27.88 9.29 4.88
C GLY A 45 -29.21 8.85 5.49
N GLY A 46 -29.41 9.12 6.79
CA GLY A 46 -30.64 8.85 7.54
C GLY A 46 -31.56 10.07 7.75
N ALA A 47 -31.23 11.23 7.17
CA ALA A 47 -32.00 12.45 7.35
C ALA A 47 -33.40 12.37 6.71
N GLY A 48 -34.41 12.88 7.42
CA GLY A 48 -35.78 13.05 6.94
C GLY A 48 -35.94 14.21 5.97
N GLU A 49 -37.10 14.34 5.32
CA GLU A 49 -37.31 15.39 4.30
C GLU A 49 -37.11 16.82 4.80
N ASP A 50 -37.61 17.13 6.00
CA ASP A 50 -37.54 18.49 6.54
C ASP A 50 -36.10 18.88 6.88
N GLU A 51 -35.30 17.92 7.35
CA GLU A 51 -33.87 18.12 7.58
C GLU A 51 -33.11 18.35 6.26
N LEU A 52 -33.43 17.58 5.20
CA LEU A 52 -32.83 17.77 3.88
C LEU A 52 -33.18 19.15 3.29
N LYS A 53 -34.44 19.58 3.39
CA LYS A 53 -34.89 20.91 2.96
C LYS A 53 -34.23 22.02 3.79
N GLY A 54 -34.05 21.79 5.09
CA GLY A 54 -33.42 22.74 6.02
C GLY A 54 -31.89 22.82 5.93
N PHE A 55 -31.22 21.86 5.28
CA PHE A 55 -29.75 21.83 5.16
C PHE A 55 -29.19 22.98 4.31
N GLY A 56 -30.01 23.49 3.39
CA GLY A 56 -29.61 24.52 2.43
C GLY A 56 -28.84 23.98 1.22
N PRO A 57 -28.45 24.88 0.30
CA PRO A 57 -27.79 24.50 -0.94
C PRO A 57 -26.35 24.05 -0.69
N VAL A 58 -25.95 23.01 -1.42
CA VAL A 58 -24.57 22.51 -1.45
C VAL A 58 -23.90 22.86 -2.77
N CYS A 59 -22.59 23.07 -2.73
CA CYS A 59 -21.72 23.20 -3.90
C CYS A 59 -20.75 22.03 -3.91
N VAL A 60 -20.87 21.15 -4.89
CA VAL A 60 -20.02 19.96 -5.03
C VAL A 60 -19.32 19.99 -6.39
N ALA A 61 -18.16 19.33 -6.51
CA ALA A 61 -17.48 19.17 -7.78
C ALA A 61 -16.89 17.78 -7.91
N GLY A 62 -16.90 17.24 -9.13
CA GLY A 62 -16.40 15.90 -9.37
C GLY A 62 -16.60 15.45 -10.80
N ARG A 63 -16.29 14.17 -11.02
CA ARG A 63 -16.37 13.52 -12.31
C ARG A 63 -17.76 12.92 -12.52
N ILE A 64 -18.38 13.15 -13.67
CA ILE A 64 -19.59 12.43 -14.06
C ILE A 64 -19.23 10.99 -14.40
N VAL A 65 -19.69 10.04 -13.59
CA VAL A 65 -19.43 8.62 -13.79
C VAL A 65 -20.65 7.89 -14.31
N SER A 66 -21.86 8.41 -14.17
CA SER A 66 -23.11 7.88 -14.76
C SER A 66 -23.98 9.03 -15.24
N MET A 67 -24.79 8.77 -16.27
CA MET A 67 -25.84 9.70 -16.70
C MET A 67 -26.97 8.92 -17.37
N ARG A 68 -28.22 9.28 -17.06
CA ARG A 68 -29.45 8.74 -17.66
C ARG A 68 -30.44 9.87 -17.93
N HIS A 69 -30.84 9.99 -19.18
CA HIS A 69 -31.73 11.05 -19.65
C HIS A 69 -33.15 10.50 -19.87
N HIS A 70 -34.15 11.23 -19.37
CA HIS A 70 -35.57 10.89 -19.45
C HIS A 70 -36.39 12.16 -19.76
N GLY A 71 -36.47 12.52 -21.03
CA GLY A 71 -37.31 13.64 -21.51
C GLY A 71 -36.91 14.99 -20.90
N LYS A 72 -37.68 15.46 -19.90
CA LYS A 72 -37.42 16.74 -19.20
C LYS A 72 -36.56 16.60 -17.95
N THR A 73 -36.00 15.42 -17.71
CA THR A 73 -35.20 15.12 -16.51
C THR A 73 -33.94 14.37 -16.88
N CYS A 74 -32.87 14.59 -16.11
CA CYS A 74 -31.61 13.88 -16.25
C CYS A 74 -31.08 13.53 -14.86
N PHE A 75 -30.70 12.28 -14.65
CA PHE A 75 -29.98 11.86 -13.45
C PHE A 75 -28.55 11.56 -13.81
N ALA A 76 -27.62 12.00 -12.98
CA ALA A 76 -26.21 11.68 -13.11
C ALA A 76 -25.61 11.27 -11.76
N HIS A 77 -24.48 10.58 -11.77
CA HIS A 77 -23.66 10.40 -10.56
C HIS A 77 -22.38 11.20 -10.71
N LEU A 78 -22.18 12.12 -9.78
CA LEU A 78 -20.94 12.86 -9.61
C LEU A 78 -20.07 12.14 -8.59
N GLN A 79 -18.82 11.89 -8.95
CA GLN A 79 -17.84 11.21 -8.11
C GLN A 79 -16.70 12.17 -7.76
N ASP A 80 -16.48 12.38 -6.47
CA ASP A 80 -15.30 13.04 -5.92
C ASP A 80 -14.35 12.01 -5.30
N TYR A 81 -13.37 12.45 -4.50
CA TYR A 81 -12.42 11.52 -3.89
C TYR A 81 -13.02 10.69 -2.74
N THR A 82 -14.09 11.19 -2.11
CA THR A 82 -14.75 10.61 -0.93
C THR A 82 -15.90 9.67 -1.28
N GLY A 83 -16.51 9.80 -2.45
CA GLY A 83 -17.64 8.97 -2.82
C GLY A 83 -18.39 9.45 -4.06
N ARG A 84 -19.65 9.03 -4.17
CA ARG A 84 -20.57 9.43 -5.24
C ARG A 84 -21.81 10.06 -4.64
N ILE A 85 -22.36 11.03 -5.36
CA ILE A 85 -23.66 11.62 -5.05
C ILE A 85 -24.51 11.71 -6.31
N GLN A 86 -25.80 11.45 -6.18
CA GLN A 86 -26.72 11.55 -7.30
C GLN A 86 -27.06 13.02 -7.56
N LEU A 87 -27.13 13.37 -8.83
CA LEU A 87 -27.61 14.65 -9.34
C LEU A 87 -28.96 14.42 -9.99
N TYR A 88 -29.89 15.35 -9.76
CA TYR A 88 -31.19 15.40 -10.43
C TYR A 88 -31.36 16.76 -11.10
N ALA A 89 -31.19 16.78 -12.43
CA ALA A 89 -31.38 17.95 -13.26
C ALA A 89 -32.75 17.92 -13.92
N ARG A 90 -33.44 19.05 -13.94
CA ARG A 90 -34.76 19.19 -14.58
C ARG A 90 -34.76 20.38 -15.54
N ALA A 91 -35.47 20.23 -16.65
CA ALA A 91 -35.57 21.29 -17.67
C ALA A 91 -36.27 22.56 -17.15
N ASP A 92 -37.25 22.42 -16.26
CA ASP A 92 -37.94 23.56 -15.64
C ASP A 92 -37.03 24.38 -14.71
N GLN A 93 -36.03 23.74 -14.10
CA GLN A 93 -35.10 24.36 -13.17
C GLN A 93 -33.87 24.95 -13.85
N LEU A 94 -33.34 24.28 -14.88
CA LEU A 94 -32.13 24.71 -15.59
C LEU A 94 -32.42 25.54 -16.84
N GLY A 95 -33.65 25.55 -17.36
CA GLY A 95 -33.97 26.28 -18.60
C GLY A 95 -33.08 25.83 -19.76
N ASP A 96 -32.47 26.79 -20.46
CA ASP A 96 -31.60 26.56 -21.62
C ASP A 96 -30.34 25.73 -21.26
N ASP A 97 -29.86 25.85 -20.02
CA ASP A 97 -28.71 25.08 -19.52
C ASP A 97 -29.01 23.58 -19.40
N PHE A 98 -30.28 23.16 -19.42
CA PHE A 98 -30.63 21.74 -19.38
C PHE A 98 -30.07 20.98 -20.58
N ALA A 99 -30.13 21.57 -21.78
CA ALA A 99 -29.57 20.98 -22.99
C ALA A 99 -28.05 20.78 -22.85
N HIS A 100 -27.36 21.75 -22.24
CA HIS A 100 -25.93 21.69 -21.96
C HIS A 100 -25.60 20.63 -20.92
N PHE A 101 -26.41 20.49 -19.88
CA PHE A 101 -26.24 19.43 -18.88
C PHE A 101 -26.38 18.04 -19.53
N THR A 102 -27.36 17.85 -20.42
CA THR A 102 -27.56 16.57 -21.11
C THR A 102 -26.50 16.26 -22.16
N ASP A 103 -25.70 17.25 -22.58
CA ASP A 103 -24.60 17.08 -23.53
C ASP A 103 -23.27 16.68 -22.85
N ILE A 104 -23.20 16.71 -21.52
CA ILE A 104 -22.02 16.28 -20.75
C ILE A 104 -21.70 14.80 -21.04
N ASP A 105 -20.42 14.50 -21.26
CA ASP A 105 -19.99 13.11 -21.43
C ASP A 105 -19.56 12.47 -20.12
N LEU A 106 -19.71 11.14 -20.03
CA LEU A 106 -19.09 10.37 -18.96
C LEU A 106 -17.58 10.64 -18.91
N GLY A 107 -17.08 10.94 -17.72
CA GLY A 107 -15.69 11.31 -17.48
C GLY A 107 -15.44 12.81 -17.41
N ASP A 108 -16.36 13.66 -17.87
CA ASP A 108 -16.20 15.11 -17.71
C ASP A 108 -16.29 15.51 -16.24
N PHE A 109 -15.63 16.62 -15.89
CA PHE A 109 -15.69 17.23 -14.57
C PHE A 109 -16.66 18.39 -14.57
N VAL A 110 -17.52 18.45 -13.55
CA VAL A 110 -18.46 19.54 -13.35
C VAL A 110 -18.53 19.95 -11.89
N GLY A 111 -18.83 21.22 -11.67
CA GLY A 111 -19.30 21.77 -10.41
C GLY A 111 -20.82 21.88 -10.44
N VAL A 112 -21.49 21.61 -9.33
CA VAL A 112 -22.95 21.67 -9.19
C VAL A 112 -23.33 22.38 -7.90
N THR A 113 -24.24 23.33 -8.02
CA THR A 113 -24.96 23.91 -6.87
C THR A 113 -26.40 23.42 -6.87
N GLY A 114 -26.91 23.01 -5.72
CA GLY A 114 -28.27 22.51 -5.63
C GLY A 114 -28.73 22.18 -4.21
N ASP A 115 -30.01 21.87 -4.07
CA ASP A 115 -30.61 21.51 -2.77
C ASP A 115 -30.59 20.01 -2.55
N MET A 116 -30.49 19.60 -1.28
CA MET A 116 -30.57 18.20 -0.89
C MET A 116 -32.01 17.70 -0.93
N LEU A 117 -32.21 16.52 -1.51
CA LEU A 117 -33.48 15.80 -1.48
C LEU A 117 -33.25 14.29 -1.42
N ARG A 118 -34.33 13.56 -1.16
CA ARG A 118 -34.37 12.11 -1.31
C ARG A 118 -35.31 11.73 -2.43
N THR A 119 -34.84 10.88 -3.33
CA THR A 119 -35.68 10.36 -4.42
C THR A 119 -36.62 9.27 -3.90
N ARG A 120 -37.61 8.88 -4.70
CA ARG A 120 -38.53 7.77 -4.37
C ARG A 120 -37.82 6.44 -4.13
N THR A 121 -36.63 6.25 -4.70
CA THR A 121 -35.79 5.07 -4.48
C THR A 121 -34.97 5.15 -3.18
N GLY A 122 -35.14 6.21 -2.39
CA GLY A 122 -34.44 6.41 -1.12
C GLY A 122 -33.03 6.98 -1.25
N GLU A 123 -32.54 7.21 -2.47
CA GLU A 123 -31.18 7.70 -2.74
C GLU A 123 -31.07 9.20 -2.42
N LEU A 124 -29.98 9.58 -1.76
CA LEU A 124 -29.62 10.96 -1.43
C LEU A 124 -29.16 11.69 -2.70
N THR A 125 -29.78 12.83 -2.99
CA THR A 125 -29.69 13.46 -4.32
C THR A 125 -29.61 14.97 -4.20
N ILE A 126 -28.85 15.60 -5.10
CA ILE A 126 -28.79 17.05 -5.27
C ILE A 126 -29.74 17.45 -6.41
N ALA A 127 -30.79 18.21 -6.11
CA ALA A 127 -31.57 18.92 -7.13
C ALA A 127 -30.74 20.06 -7.71
N VAL A 128 -30.29 19.90 -8.94
CA VAL A 128 -29.36 20.82 -9.61
C VAL A 128 -30.06 22.15 -9.87
N LYS A 129 -29.55 23.23 -9.26
CA LYS A 129 -29.94 24.61 -9.53
C LYS A 129 -29.08 25.25 -10.61
N SER A 130 -27.78 24.95 -10.60
CA SER A 130 -26.83 25.37 -11.60
C SER A 130 -25.68 24.38 -11.68
N PHE A 131 -24.97 24.39 -12.81
CA PHE A 131 -23.74 23.64 -12.96
C PHE A 131 -22.69 24.45 -13.72
N THR A 132 -21.43 24.05 -13.58
CA THR A 132 -20.28 24.68 -14.24
C THR A 132 -19.40 23.59 -14.81
N PHE A 133 -18.97 23.75 -16.04
CA PHE A 133 -18.02 22.84 -16.66
C PHE A 133 -16.61 23.07 -16.10
N LEU A 134 -15.94 22.01 -15.63
CA LEU A 134 -14.62 22.11 -14.98
C LEU A 134 -13.52 21.35 -15.72
N GLY A 135 -13.86 20.49 -16.67
CA GLY A 135 -12.84 19.76 -17.41
C GLY A 135 -13.39 18.73 -18.38
N LYS A 136 -13.06 18.88 -19.66
CA LYS A 136 -13.45 17.93 -20.71
C LYS A 136 -12.57 16.69 -20.67
N SER A 137 -13.17 15.52 -20.55
CA SER A 137 -12.51 14.25 -20.80
C SER A 137 -12.60 13.90 -22.28
N LEU A 138 -11.47 13.92 -22.98
CA LEU A 138 -11.38 13.57 -24.40
C LEU A 138 -11.39 12.06 -24.64
N ARG A 139 -10.88 11.29 -23.67
CA ARG A 139 -10.90 9.83 -23.72
C ARG A 139 -12.09 9.30 -22.92
N PRO A 140 -12.86 8.34 -23.47
CA PRO A 140 -13.94 7.71 -22.72
C PRO A 140 -13.40 6.86 -21.57
N LEU A 141 -14.19 6.78 -20.49
CA LEU A 141 -13.93 5.80 -19.43
C LEU A 141 -14.19 4.37 -19.96
N PRO A 142 -13.50 3.34 -19.42
CA PRO A 142 -13.82 1.95 -19.73
C PRO A 142 -15.30 1.64 -19.45
N GLU A 143 -15.88 0.72 -20.22
CA GLU A 143 -17.28 0.35 -20.06
C GLU A 143 -17.56 -0.27 -18.69
N LYS A 144 -18.63 0.20 -18.04
CA LYS A 144 -18.97 -0.11 -16.65
C LYS A 144 -19.24 -1.57 -16.35
N TRP A 145 -19.78 -2.31 -17.32
CA TRP A 145 -20.28 -3.67 -17.10
C TRP A 145 -19.17 -4.69 -16.88
N HIS A 146 -17.96 -4.39 -17.37
CA HIS A 146 -16.82 -5.27 -17.16
C HIS A 146 -15.84 -4.72 -16.12
N GLY A 147 -15.84 -3.41 -15.85
CA GLY A 147 -14.77 -2.79 -15.07
C GLY A 147 -13.41 -2.95 -15.77
N LEU A 148 -12.39 -2.29 -15.27
CA LEU A 148 -11.04 -2.54 -15.78
C LEU A 148 -10.51 -3.80 -15.08
N LYS A 149 -10.66 -4.98 -15.71
CA LYS A 149 -10.23 -6.28 -15.14
C LYS A 149 -8.77 -6.60 -15.40
N ASP A 150 -8.29 -6.25 -16.60
CA ASP A 150 -6.92 -6.53 -17.04
C ASP A 150 -5.90 -5.94 -16.06
N VAL A 151 -5.14 -6.82 -15.41
CA VAL A 151 -4.25 -6.49 -14.29
C VAL A 151 -3.16 -5.51 -14.75
N GLU A 152 -2.56 -5.77 -15.92
CA GLU A 152 -1.51 -4.92 -16.46
C GLU A 152 -2.02 -3.50 -16.76
N THR A 153 -3.19 -3.38 -17.41
CA THR A 153 -3.78 -2.07 -17.70
C THR A 153 -4.13 -1.32 -16.41
N ARG A 154 -4.60 -2.00 -15.36
CA ARG A 154 -4.87 -1.36 -14.06
C ARG A 154 -3.61 -0.77 -13.45
N TYR A 155 -2.49 -1.49 -13.53
CA TYR A 155 -1.22 -1.03 -12.96
C TYR A 155 -0.61 0.11 -13.78
N ARG A 156 -0.62 0.00 -15.11
CA ARG A 156 -0.11 1.06 -16.01
C ARG A 156 -0.97 2.32 -16.01
N ARG A 157 -2.29 2.17 -15.85
CA ARG A 157 -3.26 3.28 -15.87
C ARG A 157 -3.98 3.38 -14.53
N ARG A 158 -3.20 3.52 -13.45
CA ARG A 158 -3.72 3.59 -12.09
C ARG A 158 -4.82 4.64 -11.92
N TYR A 159 -4.70 5.80 -12.57
CA TYR A 159 -5.72 6.84 -12.55
C TYR A 159 -7.08 6.36 -13.08
N VAL A 160 -7.12 5.47 -14.09
CA VAL A 160 -8.36 4.87 -14.60
C VAL A 160 -8.89 3.83 -13.64
N ASP A 161 -8.02 2.94 -13.14
CA ASP A 161 -8.36 1.91 -12.14
C ASP A 161 -9.02 2.54 -10.91
N LEU A 162 -8.46 3.62 -10.36
CA LEU A 162 -9.00 4.32 -9.20
C LEU A 162 -10.34 5.03 -9.45
N ILE A 163 -10.69 5.30 -10.71
CA ILE A 163 -12.00 5.86 -11.08
C ILE A 163 -13.06 4.75 -11.08
N VAL A 164 -12.77 3.61 -11.72
CA VAL A 164 -13.77 2.57 -12.02
C VAL A 164 -13.82 1.42 -11.02
N ASN A 165 -12.78 1.24 -10.20
CA ASN A 165 -12.66 0.16 -9.21
C ASN A 165 -12.61 0.73 -7.78
N PRO A 166 -13.75 0.83 -7.06
CA PRO A 166 -13.79 1.33 -5.68
C PRO A 166 -12.92 0.54 -4.70
N ALA A 167 -12.80 -0.78 -4.90
CA ALA A 167 -11.95 -1.63 -4.08
C ALA A 167 -10.47 -1.22 -4.16
N SER A 168 -9.95 -0.95 -5.38
CA SER A 168 -8.58 -0.43 -5.55
C SER A 168 -8.40 0.86 -4.75
N ARG A 169 -9.35 1.81 -4.84
CA ARG A 169 -9.30 3.07 -4.08
C ARG A 169 -9.28 2.84 -2.57
N ALA A 170 -10.12 1.94 -2.06
CA ALA A 170 -10.17 1.62 -0.64
C ALA A 170 -8.82 1.11 -0.11
N VAL A 171 -8.08 0.33 -0.91
CA VAL A 171 -6.72 -0.14 -0.56
C VAL A 171 -5.75 1.02 -0.38
N PHE A 172 -5.73 2.02 -1.27
CA PHE A 172 -4.84 3.19 -1.13
C PHE A 172 -5.21 4.06 0.08
N LEU A 173 -6.50 4.25 0.35
CA LEU A 173 -6.96 4.97 1.53
C LEU A 173 -6.58 4.23 2.82
N LEU A 174 -6.72 2.91 2.85
CA LEU A 174 -6.29 2.07 3.96
C LEU A 174 -4.77 2.16 4.15
N ARG A 175 -3.98 2.11 3.08
CA ARG A 175 -2.52 2.27 3.14
C ARG A 175 -2.12 3.63 3.73
N SER A 176 -2.80 4.72 3.35
CA SER A 176 -2.55 6.04 3.93
C SER A 176 -2.84 6.08 5.43
N ARG A 177 -3.98 5.49 5.86
CA ARG A 177 -4.32 5.36 7.28
C ARG A 177 -3.35 4.47 8.05
N LEU A 178 -2.87 3.39 7.42
CA LEU A 178 -1.87 2.47 7.97
C LEU A 178 -0.56 3.21 8.30
N ILE A 179 -0.03 3.95 7.32
CA ILE A 179 1.20 4.76 7.50
C ILE A 179 1.02 5.76 8.65
N LYS A 180 -0.12 6.45 8.70
CA LYS A 180 -0.44 7.40 9.78
C LYS A 180 -0.48 6.70 11.15
N ALA A 181 -1.17 5.56 11.24
CA ALA A 181 -1.32 4.83 12.50
C ALA A 181 0.00 4.23 13.00
N ILE A 182 0.90 3.81 12.10
CA ILE A 182 2.26 3.38 12.47
C ILE A 182 3.03 4.53 13.14
N ARG A 183 3.00 5.73 12.55
CA ARG A 183 3.64 6.91 13.13
C ARG A 183 3.07 7.24 14.51
N GLU A 184 1.75 7.38 14.60
CA GLU A 184 1.06 7.67 15.87
C GLU A 184 1.41 6.64 16.96
N PHE A 185 1.54 5.36 16.60
CA PHE A 185 1.92 4.30 17.53
C PHE A 185 3.33 4.46 18.09
N LEU A 186 4.30 4.77 17.23
CA LEU A 186 5.72 4.93 17.58
C LEU A 186 5.99 6.25 18.30
N ASP A 187 5.39 7.34 17.82
CA ASP A 187 5.47 8.68 18.43
C ASP A 187 4.96 8.64 19.88
N ALA A 188 3.82 7.97 20.12
CA ALA A 188 3.26 7.79 21.46
C ALA A 188 4.16 6.97 22.41
N ARG A 189 5.15 6.26 21.87
CA ARG A 189 6.15 5.47 22.62
C ARG A 189 7.52 6.16 22.68
N GLY A 190 7.59 7.42 22.27
CA GLY A 190 8.80 8.24 22.35
C GLY A 190 9.85 7.91 21.31
N PHE A 191 9.48 7.25 20.21
CA PHE A 191 10.37 7.14 19.05
C PHE A 191 10.40 8.46 18.28
N LEU A 192 11.59 8.88 17.88
CA LEU A 192 11.80 10.06 17.05
C LEU A 192 11.76 9.66 15.56
N GLU A 193 10.82 10.22 14.79
CA GLU A 193 10.85 10.09 13.32
C GLU A 193 12.04 10.86 12.76
N VAL A 194 12.86 10.22 11.93
CA VAL A 194 14.04 10.81 11.30
C VAL A 194 14.08 10.51 9.81
N GLU A 195 14.87 11.28 9.07
CA GLU A 195 15.16 11.03 7.66
C GLU A 195 16.66 10.85 7.46
N THR A 196 17.08 9.71 6.92
CA THR A 196 18.48 9.40 6.63
C THR A 196 18.78 9.42 5.12
N PRO A 197 20.05 9.56 4.70
CA PRO A 197 20.41 9.64 3.28
C PRO A 197 19.91 8.44 2.45
N MET A 198 19.19 8.74 1.37
CA MET A 198 18.80 7.76 0.35
C MET A 198 19.88 7.51 -0.70
N MET A 199 20.84 8.43 -0.83
CA MET A 199 22.02 8.27 -1.68
C MET A 199 23.23 8.08 -0.76
N GLN A 200 23.85 6.91 -0.84
CA GLN A 200 24.93 6.48 0.06
C GLN A 200 26.21 6.25 -0.74
N PRO A 201 27.39 6.58 -0.18
CA PRO A 201 28.67 6.31 -0.85
C PRO A 201 29.00 4.81 -0.88
N ILE A 202 28.51 4.06 0.11
CA ILE A 202 28.65 2.60 0.21
C ILE A 202 27.28 2.07 0.59
N PRO A 203 26.67 1.18 -0.23
CA PRO A 203 25.40 0.55 0.10
C PRO A 203 25.63 -0.48 1.22
N GLY A 204 24.75 -0.50 2.23
CA GLY A 204 24.84 -1.45 3.34
C GLY A 204 23.54 -1.55 4.12
N GLY A 205 23.53 -2.40 5.17
CA GLY A 205 22.35 -2.68 5.99
C GLY A 205 21.40 -3.75 5.43
N ALA A 206 21.76 -4.37 4.30
CA ALA A 206 21.04 -5.52 3.75
C ALA A 206 21.93 -6.26 2.75
N ALA A 207 21.55 -7.51 2.42
CA ALA A 207 22.12 -8.24 1.29
C ALA A 207 21.23 -8.04 0.05
N ALA A 208 21.50 -7.01 -0.75
CA ALA A 208 20.74 -6.70 -1.95
C ALA A 208 21.59 -5.99 -2.99
N ARG A 209 21.23 -6.12 -4.28
CA ARG A 209 21.90 -5.38 -5.36
C ARG A 209 21.43 -3.92 -5.36
N PRO A 210 22.32 -2.92 -5.26
CA PRO A 210 21.93 -1.52 -5.27
C PRO A 210 21.65 -0.99 -6.69
N PHE A 211 20.91 0.12 -6.77
CA PHE A 211 20.95 1.00 -7.94
C PHE A 211 22.14 1.95 -7.82
N VAL A 212 22.84 2.18 -8.94
CA VAL A 212 23.99 3.09 -9.02
C VAL A 212 23.59 4.36 -9.76
N THR A 213 24.07 5.51 -9.28
CA THR A 213 23.91 6.83 -9.90
C THR A 213 25.20 7.63 -9.74
N HIS A 214 25.29 8.79 -10.37
CA HIS A 214 26.50 9.59 -10.41
C HIS A 214 26.22 11.05 -10.05
N HIS A 215 27.03 11.63 -9.16
CA HIS A 215 26.91 13.02 -8.73
C HIS A 215 27.88 13.92 -9.51
N ASN A 216 27.42 14.52 -10.61
CA ASN A 216 28.24 15.29 -11.55
C ASN A 216 29.18 16.33 -10.92
N ALA A 217 28.72 17.09 -9.92
CA ALA A 217 29.54 18.17 -9.33
C ALA A 217 30.63 17.68 -8.35
N LEU A 218 30.49 16.45 -7.85
CA LEU A 218 31.47 15.83 -6.95
C LEU A 218 32.31 14.78 -7.68
N ASP A 219 31.92 14.42 -8.90
CA ASP A 219 32.55 13.38 -9.72
C ASP A 219 32.72 12.04 -8.96
N VAL A 220 31.64 11.62 -8.29
CA VAL A 220 31.59 10.37 -7.52
C VAL A 220 30.32 9.59 -7.83
N ASP A 221 30.43 8.27 -7.77
CA ASP A 221 29.28 7.38 -7.79
C ASP A 221 28.60 7.33 -6.42
N LEU A 222 27.28 7.24 -6.45
CA LEU A 222 26.43 7.07 -5.29
C LEU A 222 25.46 5.91 -5.52
N TYR A 223 25.01 5.32 -4.43
CA TYR A 223 24.12 4.17 -4.44
C TYR A 223 22.79 4.54 -3.80
N LEU A 224 21.68 4.18 -4.43
CA LEU A 224 20.39 4.26 -3.74
C LEU A 224 20.38 3.24 -2.60
N ARG A 225 19.95 3.66 -1.40
CA ARG A 225 20.01 2.82 -0.21
C ARG A 225 19.20 1.53 -0.36
N ILE A 226 19.79 0.43 0.09
CA ILE A 226 19.15 -0.87 0.22
C ILE A 226 18.57 -1.10 1.63
N ALA A 227 19.00 -0.29 2.61
CA ALA A 227 18.42 -0.13 3.95
C ALA A 227 18.93 1.19 4.60
N PRO A 228 18.16 1.83 5.49
CA PRO A 228 18.63 2.94 6.34
C PRO A 228 19.43 2.52 7.60
N GLU A 229 19.45 1.24 7.98
CA GLU A 229 20.13 0.64 9.15
C GLU A 229 21.39 1.36 9.63
N LEU A 230 22.43 1.42 8.80
CA LEU A 230 23.73 1.94 9.24
C LEU A 230 23.66 3.41 9.68
N TYR A 231 22.73 4.20 9.12
CA TYR A 231 22.54 5.59 9.52
C TYR A 231 21.72 5.71 10.80
N LEU A 232 20.69 4.88 10.96
CA LEU A 232 19.90 4.87 12.20
C LEU A 232 20.75 4.42 13.39
N LYS A 233 21.62 3.42 13.23
CA LYS A 233 22.62 3.04 14.25
C LYS A 233 23.55 4.18 14.64
N ARG A 234 23.99 5.02 13.70
CA ARG A 234 24.80 6.23 14.01
C ARG A 234 24.06 7.21 14.90
N LEU A 235 22.74 7.33 14.75
CA LEU A 235 21.92 8.17 15.64
C LEU A 235 21.84 7.56 17.05
N VAL A 236 21.66 6.24 17.16
CA VAL A 236 21.70 5.56 18.47
C VAL A 236 23.06 5.76 19.15
N VAL A 237 24.17 5.62 18.41
CA VAL A 237 25.53 5.94 18.92
C VAL A 237 25.64 7.38 19.42
N ALA A 238 24.94 8.32 18.78
CA ALA A 238 24.90 9.72 19.19
C ALA A 238 23.98 10.01 20.40
N GLY A 239 23.31 8.99 20.95
CA GLY A 239 22.43 9.11 22.12
C GLY A 239 20.95 9.30 21.80
N TYR A 240 20.52 9.10 20.54
CA TYR A 240 19.09 9.01 20.23
C TYR A 240 18.58 7.60 20.54
N ASP A 241 18.10 7.41 21.76
CA ASP A 241 17.74 6.08 22.29
C ASP A 241 16.60 5.39 21.52
N ARG A 242 15.72 6.13 20.84
CA ARG A 242 14.61 5.57 20.06
C ARG A 242 14.40 6.37 18.79
N VAL A 243 14.69 5.76 17.64
CA VAL A 243 14.53 6.39 16.32
C VAL A 243 13.77 5.48 15.38
N TYR A 244 13.02 6.05 14.45
CA TYR A 244 12.44 5.31 13.35
C TYR A 244 12.41 6.11 12.06
N GLU A 245 12.41 5.40 10.94
CA GLU A 245 12.18 5.94 9.61
C GLU A 245 11.18 5.06 8.87
N LEU A 246 10.11 5.67 8.33
CA LEU A 246 9.11 5.00 7.49
C LEU A 246 9.16 5.59 6.08
N ASN A 247 10.03 5.05 5.24
CA ASN A 247 10.38 5.70 3.98
C ASN A 247 10.83 4.70 2.90
N ARG A 248 11.29 5.20 1.74
CA ARG A 248 11.60 4.38 0.56
C ARG A 248 12.95 3.68 0.67
N THR A 249 12.98 2.43 0.22
CA THR A 249 14.15 1.59 0.01
C THR A 249 14.17 1.11 -1.43
N PHE A 250 15.37 0.88 -1.99
CA PHE A 250 15.55 0.55 -3.39
C PHE A 250 16.41 -0.72 -3.53
N ARG A 251 15.94 -1.70 -4.30
CA ARG A 251 16.69 -2.93 -4.59
C ARG A 251 16.59 -3.25 -6.08
N ASN A 252 17.73 -3.42 -6.73
CA ASN A 252 17.85 -3.66 -8.17
C ASN A 252 17.71 -5.17 -8.46
N GLU A 253 16.50 -5.66 -8.23
CA GLU A 253 16.11 -7.07 -8.27
C GLU A 253 14.93 -7.27 -9.22
N GLY A 254 14.54 -8.53 -9.42
CA GLY A 254 13.35 -8.87 -10.21
C GLY A 254 12.05 -8.34 -9.58
N MET A 255 11.01 -8.19 -10.40
CA MET A 255 9.67 -7.85 -9.93
C MET A 255 8.84 -9.12 -9.76
N SER A 256 8.02 -9.17 -8.72
CA SER A 256 7.05 -10.24 -8.49
C SER A 256 5.78 -9.69 -7.85
N THR A 257 4.88 -10.57 -7.41
CA THR A 257 3.69 -10.19 -6.64
C THR A 257 4.02 -9.62 -5.26
N GLN A 258 5.22 -9.89 -4.75
CA GLN A 258 5.71 -9.47 -3.43
C GLN A 258 6.86 -8.45 -3.52
N HIS A 259 7.59 -8.42 -4.65
CA HIS A 259 8.81 -7.64 -4.80
C HIS A 259 8.64 -6.50 -5.83
N ASN A 260 8.92 -5.28 -5.40
CA ASN A 260 8.97 -4.08 -6.26
C ASN A 260 10.32 -3.36 -6.07
N PRO A 261 10.96 -2.82 -7.11
CA PRO A 261 12.33 -2.28 -7.01
C PRO A 261 12.45 -1.07 -6.07
N GLU A 262 11.32 -0.43 -5.78
CA GLU A 262 11.21 0.62 -4.77
C GLU A 262 10.06 0.29 -3.81
N PHE A 263 10.31 0.17 -2.52
CA PHE A 263 9.29 -0.22 -1.54
C PHE A 263 9.42 0.57 -0.23
N THR A 264 8.31 0.73 0.48
CA THR A 264 8.30 1.42 1.76
C THR A 264 8.63 0.44 2.86
N MET A 265 9.60 0.78 3.70
CA MET A 265 10.00 -0.01 4.85
C MET A 265 9.87 0.85 6.10
N LEU A 266 9.35 0.26 7.18
CA LEU A 266 9.54 0.78 8.52
C LEU A 266 10.85 0.21 9.04
N GLU A 267 11.74 1.06 9.50
CA GLU A 267 12.90 0.64 10.27
C GLU A 267 12.98 1.47 11.55
N PHE A 268 13.24 0.81 12.68
CA PHE A 268 13.32 1.47 13.97
C PHE A 268 14.42 0.84 14.83
N TYR A 269 14.99 1.64 15.71
CA TYR A 269 16.01 1.22 16.67
C TYR A 269 15.63 1.70 18.05
N GLN A 270 15.85 0.84 19.03
CA GLN A 270 15.60 1.10 20.44
C GLN A 270 16.82 0.67 21.25
N ALA A 271 17.53 1.63 21.83
CA ALA A 271 18.60 1.39 22.77
C ALA A 271 18.08 0.64 24.00
N TYR A 272 18.96 -0.18 24.59
CA TYR A 272 18.70 -0.98 25.79
C TYR A 272 17.60 -2.06 25.63
N ALA A 273 17.19 -2.36 24.40
CA ALA A 273 16.26 -3.44 24.07
C ALA A 273 16.98 -4.63 23.42
N ASP A 274 16.39 -5.81 23.54
CA ASP A 274 16.80 -7.02 22.82
C ASP A 274 15.69 -7.57 21.93
N VAL A 275 16.00 -8.66 21.21
CA VAL A 275 15.08 -9.33 20.30
C VAL A 275 13.72 -9.70 20.93
N GLY A 276 13.67 -9.96 22.24
CA GLY A 276 12.45 -10.25 22.97
C GLY A 276 11.54 -9.03 23.10
N ASP A 277 12.13 -7.87 23.44
CA ASP A 277 11.41 -6.59 23.45
C ASP A 277 10.86 -6.25 22.05
N LEU A 278 11.65 -6.52 21.01
CA LEU A 278 11.27 -6.26 19.62
C LEU A 278 10.10 -7.16 19.15
N MET A 279 10.04 -8.42 19.61
CA MET A 279 8.89 -9.29 19.35
C MET A 279 7.61 -8.74 20.00
N GLU A 280 7.68 -8.33 21.28
CA GLU A 280 6.53 -7.77 21.99
C GLU A 280 6.04 -6.46 21.34
N LEU A 281 6.97 -5.59 20.92
CA LEU A 281 6.63 -4.36 20.21
C LEU A 281 5.97 -4.66 18.86
N THR A 282 6.45 -5.68 18.14
CA THR A 282 5.91 -6.09 16.83
C THR A 282 4.50 -6.67 16.97
N GLU A 283 4.26 -7.56 17.95
CA GLU A 283 2.92 -8.06 18.28
C GLU A 283 1.96 -6.90 18.61
N THR A 284 2.39 -6.02 19.50
CA THR A 284 1.61 -4.87 19.95
C THR A 284 1.28 -3.92 18.79
N LEU A 285 2.24 -3.66 17.90
CA LEU A 285 2.05 -2.82 16.72
C LEU A 285 1.00 -3.41 15.78
N LEU A 286 1.17 -4.66 15.34
CA LEU A 286 0.25 -5.24 14.34
C LEU A 286 -1.17 -5.42 14.91
N LEU A 287 -1.31 -5.79 16.19
CA LEU A 287 -2.60 -5.82 16.87
C LEU A 287 -3.27 -4.45 16.93
N HIS A 288 -2.50 -3.42 17.31
CA HIS A 288 -3.00 -2.06 17.36
C HIS A 288 -3.50 -1.60 15.98
N LEU A 289 -2.73 -1.88 14.92
CA LEU A 289 -3.11 -1.51 13.55
C LEU A 289 -4.37 -2.26 13.09
N ALA A 290 -4.46 -3.56 13.33
CA ALA A 290 -5.62 -4.37 12.97
C ALA A 290 -6.89 -3.87 13.69
N GLN A 291 -6.80 -3.63 15.00
CA GLN A 291 -7.93 -3.13 15.79
C GLN A 291 -8.33 -1.71 15.38
N THR A 292 -7.38 -0.79 15.22
CA THR A 292 -7.65 0.63 14.90
C THR A 292 -8.19 0.82 13.49
N LEU A 293 -7.70 0.03 12.51
CA LEU A 293 -8.06 0.21 11.10
C LEU A 293 -9.24 -0.66 10.66
N LEU A 294 -9.36 -1.87 11.22
CA LEU A 294 -10.35 -2.87 10.80
C LEU A 294 -11.36 -3.22 11.91
N GLY A 295 -11.11 -2.82 13.16
CA GLY A 295 -11.99 -3.14 14.30
C GLY A 295 -11.94 -4.60 14.73
N ARG A 296 -10.97 -5.39 14.23
CA ARG A 296 -10.88 -6.83 14.44
C ARG A 296 -9.43 -7.32 14.33
N THR A 297 -9.13 -8.44 14.99
CA THR A 297 -7.82 -9.12 14.95
C THR A 297 -7.83 -10.42 14.13
N ARG A 298 -9.03 -10.90 13.75
CA ARG A 298 -9.21 -12.03 12.84
C ARG A 298 -9.54 -11.54 11.44
N MET A 299 -8.88 -12.10 10.44
CA MET A 299 -9.09 -11.71 9.04
C MET A 299 -8.80 -12.84 8.07
N THR A 300 -9.51 -12.82 6.96
CA THR A 300 -9.24 -13.69 5.82
C THR A 300 -8.24 -13.03 4.88
N TYR A 301 -7.16 -13.73 4.55
CA TYR A 301 -6.22 -13.37 3.49
C TYR A 301 -6.15 -14.51 2.49
N GLN A 302 -6.67 -14.28 1.28
CA GLN A 302 -6.87 -15.32 0.27
C GLN A 302 -7.70 -16.48 0.83
N GLU A 303 -7.17 -17.70 0.87
CA GLU A 303 -7.80 -18.89 1.45
C GLU A 303 -7.50 -19.09 2.95
N HIS A 304 -6.67 -18.23 3.55
CA HIS A 304 -6.24 -18.38 4.93
C HIS A 304 -7.06 -17.53 5.89
N GLU A 305 -7.54 -18.16 6.96
CA GLU A 305 -8.06 -17.46 8.14
C GLU A 305 -6.90 -17.19 9.11
N LEU A 306 -6.60 -15.91 9.34
CA LEU A 306 -5.52 -15.45 10.21
C LEU A 306 -6.09 -14.98 11.55
N ASP A 307 -5.46 -15.39 12.65
CA ASP A 307 -5.71 -14.85 13.99
C ASP A 307 -4.46 -14.12 14.48
N LEU A 308 -4.54 -12.79 14.60
CA LEU A 308 -3.43 -11.98 15.09
C LEU A 308 -3.30 -11.98 16.63
N THR A 309 -4.16 -12.71 17.35
CA THR A 309 -4.14 -12.75 18.82
C THR A 309 -2.81 -13.35 19.33
N PRO A 310 -2.06 -12.64 20.18
CA PRO A 310 -0.77 -13.08 20.72
C PRO A 310 -0.98 -14.08 21.89
N PRO A 311 0.07 -14.79 22.32
CA PRO A 311 1.43 -14.77 21.78
C PRO A 311 1.55 -15.58 20.48
N TRP A 312 2.37 -15.09 19.55
CA TRP A 312 2.64 -15.79 18.30
C TRP A 312 3.66 -16.92 18.50
N ARG A 313 3.59 -17.92 17.61
CA ARG A 313 4.49 -19.07 17.65
C ARG A 313 5.93 -18.61 17.45
N ARG A 314 6.86 -19.15 18.25
CA ARG A 314 8.30 -19.01 18.04
C ARG A 314 8.86 -20.32 17.51
N LEU A 315 9.49 -20.30 16.34
CA LEU A 315 10.05 -21.47 15.66
C LEU A 315 11.54 -21.27 15.43
N PRO A 316 12.43 -21.99 16.14
CA PRO A 316 13.85 -21.96 15.83
C PRO A 316 14.11 -22.38 14.38
N PHE A 317 14.97 -21.67 13.68
CA PHE A 317 15.25 -21.86 12.25
C PHE A 317 15.57 -23.32 11.90
N PHE A 318 16.52 -23.92 12.62
CA PHE A 318 16.91 -25.31 12.42
C PHE A 318 15.87 -26.32 12.90
N ALA A 319 15.01 -25.96 13.87
CA ALA A 319 13.88 -26.82 14.24
C ALA A 319 12.83 -26.86 13.11
N GLY A 320 12.60 -25.72 12.44
CA GLY A 320 11.77 -25.65 11.23
C GLY A 320 12.31 -26.54 10.11
N LEU A 321 13.60 -26.42 9.79
CA LEU A 321 14.26 -27.28 8.81
C LEU A 321 14.22 -28.76 9.20
N ALA A 322 14.49 -29.09 10.46
CA ALA A 322 14.48 -30.47 10.93
C ALA A 322 13.08 -31.11 10.81
N GLN A 323 12.03 -30.38 11.17
CA GLN A 323 10.64 -30.81 10.98
C GLN A 323 10.32 -31.02 9.49
N ALA A 324 10.68 -30.04 8.65
CA ALA A 324 10.40 -30.09 7.23
C ALA A 324 11.18 -31.20 6.52
N LEU A 325 12.42 -31.50 6.91
CA LEU A 325 13.26 -32.54 6.32
C LEU A 325 13.06 -33.92 6.96
N GLY A 326 12.42 -33.99 8.13
CA GLY A 326 12.18 -35.25 8.87
C GLY A 326 13.46 -35.89 9.39
N ALA A 327 14.48 -35.08 9.66
CA ALA A 327 15.79 -35.49 10.16
C ALA A 327 16.39 -34.38 11.03
N GLU A 328 17.28 -34.72 11.95
CA GLU A 328 18.01 -33.71 12.71
C GLU A 328 18.91 -32.90 11.78
N VAL A 329 18.76 -31.57 11.85
CA VAL A 329 19.55 -30.59 11.10
C VAL A 329 19.93 -29.46 12.04
N GLY A 330 21.16 -28.96 11.91
CA GLY A 330 21.70 -27.85 12.68
C GLY A 330 22.86 -27.16 11.96
N PRO A 331 23.53 -26.19 12.60
CA PRO A 331 24.63 -25.42 12.01
C PRO A 331 25.79 -26.28 11.47
N GLU A 332 26.03 -27.45 12.07
CA GLU A 332 27.12 -28.35 11.69
C GLU A 332 26.71 -29.42 10.67
N THR A 333 25.45 -29.45 10.23
CA THR A 333 25.01 -30.43 9.25
C THR A 333 25.76 -30.20 7.92
N PRO A 334 26.49 -31.21 7.40
CA PRO A 334 27.27 -31.03 6.18
C PRO A 334 26.39 -30.73 4.97
N ALA A 335 26.89 -29.88 4.06
CA ALA A 335 26.18 -29.50 2.83
C ALA A 335 25.71 -30.73 2.02
N ARG A 336 26.57 -31.77 1.91
CA ARG A 336 26.19 -33.04 1.27
C ARG A 336 24.93 -33.65 1.87
N ARG A 337 24.81 -33.66 3.20
CA ARG A 337 23.64 -34.22 3.88
C ARG A 337 22.39 -33.38 3.65
N LEU A 338 22.53 -32.06 3.63
CA LEU A 338 21.43 -31.14 3.29
C LEU A 338 20.93 -31.38 1.86
N ARG A 339 21.83 -31.61 0.90
CA ARG A 339 21.46 -31.97 -0.49
C ARG A 339 20.71 -33.29 -0.56
N GLU A 340 21.21 -34.33 0.11
CA GLU A 340 20.54 -35.64 0.15
C GLU A 340 19.12 -35.54 0.73
N LEU A 341 18.96 -34.79 1.83
CA LEU A 341 17.65 -34.57 2.47
C LEU A 341 16.73 -33.69 1.62
N GLY A 342 17.25 -32.62 1.02
CA GLY A 342 16.51 -31.71 0.14
C GLY A 342 15.99 -32.41 -1.11
N ALA A 343 16.84 -33.18 -1.79
CA ALA A 343 16.45 -33.94 -2.98
C ALA A 343 15.35 -34.96 -2.65
N ALA A 344 15.42 -35.62 -1.49
CA ALA A 344 14.35 -36.50 -1.02
C ALA A 344 13.00 -35.79 -0.78
N ARG A 345 13.00 -34.46 -0.68
CA ARG A 345 11.81 -33.59 -0.57
C ARG A 345 11.53 -32.77 -1.83
N GLY A 346 12.22 -33.04 -2.93
CA GLY A 346 12.01 -32.38 -4.22
C GLY A 346 12.67 -31.01 -4.35
N VAL A 347 13.66 -30.68 -3.51
CA VAL A 347 14.45 -29.45 -3.59
C VAL A 347 15.86 -29.79 -4.08
N GLU A 348 16.18 -29.36 -5.30
CA GLU A 348 17.45 -29.61 -5.96
C GLU A 348 18.43 -28.46 -5.70
N LEU A 349 19.28 -28.63 -4.71
CA LEU A 349 20.34 -27.68 -4.39
C LEU A 349 21.53 -27.82 -5.35
N ALA A 350 22.22 -26.70 -5.65
CA ALA A 350 23.41 -26.73 -6.48
C ALA A 350 24.51 -27.66 -5.88
N ALA A 351 25.19 -28.43 -6.74
CA ALA A 351 26.19 -29.41 -6.29
C ALA A 351 27.36 -28.79 -5.50
N ALA A 352 27.70 -27.55 -5.82
CA ALA A 352 28.74 -26.77 -5.17
C ALA A 352 28.23 -25.88 -4.02
N ALA A 353 26.92 -25.91 -3.72
CA ALA A 353 26.36 -25.09 -2.65
C ALA A 353 26.99 -25.46 -1.31
N GLU A 354 27.47 -24.45 -0.61
CA GLU A 354 27.91 -24.54 0.76
C GLU A 354 26.71 -24.68 1.72
N ARG A 355 26.98 -25.07 2.96
CA ARG A 355 25.90 -25.28 3.96
C ARG A 355 25.03 -24.04 4.16
N TRP A 356 25.65 -22.86 4.16
CA TRP A 356 24.97 -21.58 4.39
C TRP A 356 24.14 -21.12 3.19
N GLU A 357 24.49 -21.56 1.97
CA GLU A 357 23.69 -21.33 0.76
C GLU A 357 22.48 -22.27 0.72
N ALA A 358 22.64 -23.51 1.21
CA ALA A 358 21.59 -24.51 1.25
C ALA A 358 20.46 -24.18 2.24
N TRP A 359 20.77 -23.59 3.39
CA TRP A 359 19.78 -23.29 4.43
C TRP A 359 18.63 -22.40 3.98
N PRO A 360 18.84 -21.21 3.39
CA PRO A 360 17.74 -20.35 2.94
C PRO A 360 16.91 -21.01 1.85
N GLU A 361 17.54 -21.68 0.88
CA GLU A 361 16.83 -22.36 -0.22
C GLU A 361 15.91 -23.48 0.27
N LEU A 362 16.39 -24.30 1.23
CA LEU A 362 15.56 -25.31 1.88
C LEU A 362 14.45 -24.70 2.75
N PHE A 363 14.74 -23.58 3.43
CA PHE A 363 13.77 -22.92 4.29
C PHE A 363 12.63 -22.31 3.47
N GLU A 364 12.95 -21.53 2.44
CA GLU A 364 12.01 -20.92 1.50
C GLU A 364 11.15 -21.98 0.81
N SER A 365 11.75 -23.10 0.38
CA SER A 365 11.03 -24.15 -0.35
C SER A 365 10.14 -25.02 0.54
N LEU A 366 10.54 -25.29 1.78
CA LEU A 366 9.93 -26.35 2.60
C LEU A 366 9.26 -25.85 3.89
N VAL A 367 9.74 -24.75 4.47
CA VAL A 367 9.26 -24.24 5.76
C VAL A 367 8.31 -23.07 5.56
N GLU A 368 8.71 -22.03 4.82
CA GLU A 368 7.91 -20.82 4.59
C GLU A 368 6.48 -21.10 4.11
N PRO A 369 6.21 -22.02 3.15
CA PRO A 369 4.86 -22.33 2.70
C PRO A 369 3.96 -22.93 3.80
N THR A 370 4.53 -23.37 4.92
CA THR A 370 3.78 -23.90 6.07
C THR A 370 3.41 -22.83 7.09
N LEU A 371 4.01 -21.63 7.00
CA LEU A 371 3.88 -20.55 7.99
C LEU A 371 2.66 -19.67 7.70
N VAL A 372 1.46 -20.23 7.91
CA VAL A 372 0.19 -19.52 7.68
C VAL A 372 -0.12 -18.52 8.81
N GLN A 373 -0.14 -18.98 10.07
CA GLN A 373 -0.37 -18.10 11.22
C GLN A 373 0.89 -17.27 11.52
N PRO A 374 0.74 -16.09 12.15
CA PRO A 374 1.89 -15.31 12.61
C PRO A 374 2.88 -16.16 13.40
N THR A 375 4.09 -16.25 12.87
CA THR A 375 5.17 -17.07 13.43
C THR A 375 6.47 -16.29 13.38
N PHE A 376 7.06 -16.08 14.55
CA PHE A 376 8.44 -15.63 14.65
C PHE A 376 9.36 -16.82 14.38
N VAL A 377 10.07 -16.81 13.28
CA VAL A 377 11.21 -17.69 13.05
C VAL A 377 12.39 -17.06 13.77
N VAL A 378 13.10 -17.83 14.60
CA VAL A 378 14.12 -17.31 15.52
C VAL A 378 15.43 -18.09 15.42
N ASP A 379 16.48 -17.60 16.08
CA ASP A 379 17.74 -18.32 16.26
C ASP A 379 18.41 -18.66 14.91
N PHE A 380 18.52 -17.66 14.04
CA PHE A 380 19.15 -17.80 12.75
C PHE A 380 20.64 -18.13 12.87
N PRO A 381 21.22 -18.86 11.91
CA PRO A 381 22.65 -19.08 11.85
C PRO A 381 23.41 -17.77 11.63
N VAL A 382 24.61 -17.76 12.18
CA VAL A 382 25.49 -16.59 12.20
C VAL A 382 25.97 -16.18 10.82
N GLU A 383 26.11 -17.15 9.89
CA GLU A 383 26.53 -16.93 8.51
C GLU A 383 25.50 -16.14 7.68
N LEU A 384 24.21 -16.19 8.07
CA LEU A 384 23.14 -15.46 7.38
C LEU A 384 22.85 -14.08 8.00
N SER A 385 23.57 -13.70 9.05
CA SER A 385 23.18 -12.60 9.94
C SER A 385 24.38 -11.71 10.32
N PRO A 386 25.00 -11.00 9.36
CA PRO A 386 26.27 -10.29 9.57
C PRO A 386 26.19 -9.09 10.54
N LEU A 387 24.98 -8.60 10.84
CA LEU A 387 24.73 -7.42 11.67
C LEU A 387 24.03 -7.77 13.00
N SER A 388 23.74 -9.05 13.22
CA SER A 388 23.02 -9.53 14.40
C SER A 388 23.98 -10.08 15.44
N LYS A 389 23.69 -9.81 16.72
CA LYS A 389 24.51 -10.28 17.83
C LYS A 389 24.38 -11.79 18.02
N ARG A 390 25.51 -12.46 18.27
CA ARG A 390 25.53 -13.89 18.64
C ARG A 390 24.72 -14.15 19.90
N LYS A 391 24.06 -15.31 19.95
CA LYS A 391 23.47 -15.79 21.20
C LYS A 391 24.57 -16.10 22.22
N ARG A 392 24.25 -15.94 23.51
CA ARG A 392 25.18 -16.21 24.61
C ARG A 392 25.43 -17.70 24.84
N ASP A 393 24.41 -18.52 24.61
CA ASP A 393 24.38 -19.96 24.86
C ASP A 393 24.86 -20.79 23.66
N ASP A 394 24.58 -20.35 22.44
CA ASP A 394 25.13 -20.95 21.21
C ASP A 394 25.65 -19.87 20.22
N PRO A 395 26.96 -19.61 20.16
CA PRO A 395 27.54 -18.56 19.32
C PRO A 395 27.46 -18.85 17.81
N ARG A 396 27.01 -20.04 17.41
CA ARG A 396 26.72 -20.36 16.00
C ARG A 396 25.39 -19.76 15.53
N LEU A 397 24.57 -19.29 16.47
CA LEU A 397 23.28 -18.66 16.23
C LEU A 397 23.32 -17.19 16.65
N VAL A 398 22.34 -16.42 16.19
CA VAL A 398 22.16 -15.01 16.53
C VAL A 398 20.80 -14.75 17.18
N ASP A 399 20.74 -13.69 17.99
CA ASP A 399 19.49 -13.16 18.55
C ASP A 399 18.74 -12.37 17.45
N ARG A 400 18.16 -13.09 16.49
CA ARG A 400 17.41 -12.57 15.34
C ARG A 400 16.06 -13.27 15.22
N PHE A 401 15.06 -12.53 14.75
CA PHE A 401 13.83 -13.10 14.24
C PHE A 401 13.44 -12.55 12.86
N GLU A 402 12.70 -13.37 12.15
CA GLU A 402 11.87 -12.95 11.02
C GLU A 402 10.41 -13.30 11.35
N LEU A 403 9.48 -12.42 10.99
CA LEU A 403 8.06 -12.64 11.17
C LEU A 403 7.44 -13.07 9.85
N PHE A 404 6.88 -14.28 9.84
CA PHE A 404 6.12 -14.81 8.72
C PHE A 404 4.62 -14.77 9.03
N VAL A 405 3.83 -14.30 8.07
CA VAL A 405 2.37 -14.29 8.12
C VAL A 405 1.83 -14.63 6.74
N ALA A 406 0.88 -15.57 6.67
CA ALA A 406 0.29 -16.03 5.41
C ALA A 406 1.35 -16.42 4.36
N GLN A 407 2.34 -17.20 4.80
CA GLN A 407 3.40 -17.76 3.95
C GLN A 407 4.33 -16.70 3.32
N GLY A 408 4.49 -15.55 3.98
CA GLY A 408 5.44 -14.54 3.54
C GLY A 408 6.06 -13.78 4.71
N GLU A 409 7.33 -13.39 4.53
CA GLU A 409 8.06 -12.53 5.45
C GLU A 409 7.46 -11.11 5.46
N ILE A 410 7.23 -10.55 6.65
CA ILE A 410 6.76 -9.16 6.81
C ILE A 410 7.60 -8.31 7.76
N ALA A 411 8.54 -8.91 8.50
CA ALA A 411 9.49 -8.19 9.34
C ALA A 411 10.76 -9.01 9.58
N ASN A 412 11.88 -8.31 9.76
CA ASN A 412 13.17 -8.84 10.20
C ASN A 412 13.70 -7.94 11.31
N ALA A 413 14.19 -8.51 12.40
CA ALA A 413 14.72 -7.77 13.53
C ALA A 413 15.71 -8.59 14.35
N TYR A 414 16.61 -7.94 15.07
CA TYR A 414 17.64 -8.61 15.85
C TYR A 414 18.15 -7.74 17.00
N THR A 415 18.77 -8.39 17.98
CA THR A 415 19.66 -7.70 18.90
C THR A 415 20.89 -7.25 18.14
N GLU A 416 21.17 -5.95 18.18
CA GLU A 416 22.19 -5.34 17.34
C GLU A 416 23.62 -5.76 17.72
N LEU A 417 24.42 -6.13 16.71
CA LEU A 417 25.85 -6.35 16.91
C LEU A 417 26.53 -5.00 17.19
N ASN A 418 26.98 -4.84 18.42
CA ASN A 418 27.57 -3.60 18.91
C ASN A 418 29.05 -3.74 19.30
N ASP A 419 29.66 -4.92 19.08
CA ASP A 419 31.10 -5.10 19.19
C ASP A 419 31.77 -4.69 17.85
N PRO A 420 32.55 -3.60 17.82
CA PRO A 420 33.16 -3.11 16.59
C PRO A 420 34.29 -4.01 16.05
N ILE A 421 34.86 -4.88 16.90
CA ILE A 421 35.89 -5.85 16.48
C ILE A 421 35.19 -6.98 15.74
N GLU A 422 34.16 -7.59 16.35
CA GLU A 422 33.38 -8.63 15.69
C GLU A 422 32.73 -8.11 14.41
N GLN A 423 32.15 -6.90 14.43
CA GLN A 423 31.51 -6.32 13.25
C GLN A 423 32.48 -6.11 12.07
N ARG A 424 33.78 -5.92 12.33
CA ARG A 424 34.81 -5.79 11.29
C ARG A 424 35.23 -7.14 10.71
N GLU A 425 35.14 -8.21 11.50
CA GLU A 425 35.45 -9.57 11.07
C GLU A 425 34.33 -10.17 10.19
N ARG A 426 33.08 -9.72 10.39
CA ARG A 426 31.94 -9.99 9.51
C ARG A 426 32.03 -9.21 8.21
#